data_AF-A0A452YRU1-F1
#
_entry.id   AF-A0A452YRU1-F1
#
_cell.length_a   1.000
_cell.length_b   1.000
_cell.length_c   1.000
_cell.angle_alpha   90.00
_cell.angle_beta   90.00
_cell.angle_gamma   90.00
#
_symmetry.space_group_name_H-M   'P 1'
#
loop_
_entity.id
_entity.type
_entity.pdbx_description
1 polymer ?
#
loop_
_entity_poly.entity_id
_entity_poly.type
_entity_poly.pdbx_seq_one_letter_code
_entity_poly.pdbx_strand_id
1 'polypeptide(L)'
;MEALVNYFHRFGHLSCSSSDVEIYLHMLSGDEITELLDTISRSFDASSVSVKALGLTITTFKVQELLGTLLSKSTTDLQRIAKGMVETFYKNLPLSRDLDPQESMHGEELLSMASNILVQLFWRTRNLGYLLEAVLVLEFGLTVRKHVWQYKITLVHLYSYLGALPLAHRWYVSLEVKNILLESVSHHILPQMLSSPFLQQTASLVKDYLRFMDDHLKESADLTCLAYRHRTYSKVIEFVQFKNRLQRSMQYLAVK
;
A
#
# COMPACT_ATOMS: atom_id res chain seq x y z
N MET A 1 9.33 25.23 12.18
CA MET A 1 8.83 25.41 10.80
C MET A 1 9.96 25.54 9.77
N GLU A 2 10.89 26.48 9.92
CA GLU A 2 11.96 26.75 8.93
C GLU A 2 12.81 25.52 8.54
N ALA A 3 13.15 24.67 9.51
CA ALA A 3 13.88 23.42 9.24
C ALA A 3 13.12 22.44 8.35
N LEU A 4 11.79 22.35 8.50
CA LEU A 4 10.92 21.50 7.67
C LEU A 4 10.82 22.06 6.26
N VAL A 5 10.65 23.37 6.11
CA VAL A 5 10.65 24.04 4.80
C VAL A 5 11.97 23.77 4.07
N ASN A 6 13.11 23.95 4.74
CA ASN A 6 14.42 23.65 4.18
C ASN A 6 14.59 22.16 3.82
N TYR A 7 14.03 21.25 4.61
CA TYR A 7 14.02 19.82 4.29
C TYR A 7 13.21 19.55 3.01
N PHE A 8 11.99 20.09 2.88
CA PHE A 8 11.16 19.88 1.70
C PHE A 8 11.77 20.50 0.43
N HIS A 9 12.45 21.64 0.53
CA HIS A 9 13.19 22.20 -0.61
C HIS A 9 14.28 21.26 -1.13
N ARG A 10 14.96 20.53 -0.24
CA ARG A 10 16.06 19.63 -0.59
C ARG A 10 15.57 18.24 -0.99
N PHE A 11 14.63 17.68 -0.25
CA PHE A 11 14.25 16.26 -0.30
C PHE A 11 12.78 16.02 -0.63
N GLY A 12 11.94 17.06 -0.78
CA GLY A 12 10.49 16.89 -0.96
C GLY A 12 10.07 16.16 -2.23
N HIS A 13 10.94 16.07 -3.24
CA HIS A 13 10.69 15.28 -4.44
C HIS A 13 10.94 13.77 -4.27
N LEU A 14 11.54 13.36 -3.16
CA LEU A 14 11.84 11.95 -2.87
C LEU A 14 10.62 11.26 -2.25
N SER A 15 10.44 9.98 -2.55
CA SER A 15 9.30 9.18 -2.09
C SER A 15 9.25 8.99 -0.56
N CYS A 16 10.40 9.01 0.12
CA CYS A 16 10.51 8.86 1.57
C CYS A 16 10.16 10.14 2.35
N SER A 17 10.10 11.29 1.68
CA SER A 17 10.07 12.60 2.35
C SER A 17 8.87 12.79 3.27
N SER A 18 7.70 12.24 2.91
CA SER A 18 6.52 12.27 3.77
C SER A 18 6.68 11.44 5.04
N SER A 19 7.35 10.29 4.96
CA SER A 19 7.57 9.39 6.11
C SER A 19 8.66 9.90 7.04
N ASP A 20 9.72 10.51 6.49
CA ASP A 20 10.81 11.09 7.28
C ASP A 20 10.33 12.20 8.22
N VAL A 21 9.32 12.96 7.78
CA VAL A 21 8.80 14.10 8.55
C VAL A 21 7.53 13.81 9.35
N GLU A 22 6.94 12.62 9.23
CA GLU A 22 5.64 12.26 9.80
C GLU A 22 5.52 12.60 11.30
N ILE A 23 6.52 12.21 12.10
CA ILE A 23 6.55 12.45 13.55
C ILE A 23 6.54 13.95 13.87
N TYR A 24 7.24 14.76 13.07
CA TYR A 24 7.34 16.21 13.28
C TYR A 24 6.11 16.96 12.77
N LEU A 25 5.43 16.43 11.76
CA LEU A 25 4.20 17.02 11.23
C LEU A 25 3.07 17.00 12.27
N HIS A 26 2.98 15.96 13.10
CA HIS A 26 2.01 15.89 14.19
C HIS A 26 2.29 16.87 15.34
N MET A 27 3.47 17.48 15.41
CA MET A 27 3.81 18.48 16.42
C MET A 27 3.38 19.91 16.03
N LEU A 28 3.01 20.12 14.76
CA LEU A 28 2.59 21.44 14.26
C LEU A 28 1.12 21.71 14.56
N SER A 29 0.80 22.97 14.77
CA SER A 29 -0.59 23.44 14.83
C SER A 29 -1.23 23.50 13.43
N GLY A 30 -2.56 23.55 13.37
CA GLY A 30 -3.30 23.59 12.10
C GLY A 30 -2.92 24.77 11.19
N ASP A 31 -2.67 25.94 11.79
CA ASP A 31 -2.27 27.14 11.05
C ASP A 31 -0.87 27.00 10.46
N GLU A 32 0.08 26.48 11.24
CA GLU A 32 1.46 26.22 10.80
C GLU A 32 1.52 25.17 9.67
N ILE A 33 0.62 24.19 9.68
CA ILE A 33 0.47 23.21 8.61
C ILE A 33 0.04 23.87 7.30
N THR A 34 -0.97 24.75 7.36
CA THR A 34 -1.44 25.46 6.16
C THR A 34 -0.36 26.36 5.60
N GLU A 35 0.39 27.06 6.45
CA GLU A 35 1.52 27.88 6.06
C GLU A 35 2.63 27.06 5.40
N LEU A 36 2.95 25.87 5.94
CA LEU A 36 3.94 24.96 5.37
C LEU A 36 3.52 24.48 3.98
N LEU A 37 2.27 24.02 3.82
CA LEU A 37 1.74 23.53 2.54
C LEU A 37 1.72 24.63 1.47
N ASP A 38 1.35 25.84 1.86
CA ASP A 38 1.38 27.02 0.99
C ASP A 38 2.81 27.36 0.55
N THR A 39 3.76 27.31 1.48
CA THR A 39 5.18 27.60 1.19
C THR A 39 5.79 26.55 0.24
N ILE A 40 5.44 25.29 0.42
CA ILE A 40 5.84 24.20 -0.49
C ILE A 40 5.19 24.40 -1.87
N SER A 41 3.91 24.79 -1.92
CA SER A 41 3.20 24.97 -3.19
C SER A 41 3.68 26.18 -3.99
N ARG A 42 4.08 27.27 -3.33
CA ARG A 42 4.60 28.49 -3.99
C ARG A 42 6.02 28.34 -4.52
N SER A 43 6.81 27.44 -3.94
CA SER A 43 8.22 27.32 -4.28
C SER A 43 8.50 26.47 -5.51
N PHE A 44 7.46 25.81 -6.08
CA PHE A 44 7.63 24.91 -7.20
C PHE A 44 6.55 25.13 -8.26
N ASP A 45 6.98 25.31 -9.50
CA ASP A 45 6.09 25.47 -10.64
C ASP A 45 5.40 24.14 -10.98
N ALA A 46 4.15 23.99 -10.51
CA ALA A 46 3.27 22.85 -10.79
C ALA A 46 2.95 22.65 -12.29
N SER A 47 3.29 23.62 -13.14
CA SER A 47 3.12 23.57 -14.60
C SER A 47 4.25 22.84 -15.32
N SER A 48 5.38 22.59 -14.65
CA SER A 48 6.53 21.92 -15.27
C SER A 48 6.36 20.38 -15.24
N VAL A 49 6.38 19.75 -16.40
CA VAL A 49 6.39 18.27 -16.53
C VAL A 49 7.80 17.78 -16.21
N SER A 50 8.12 17.68 -14.92
CA SER A 50 9.40 17.15 -14.43
C SER A 50 9.17 16.12 -13.33
N VAL A 51 10.06 15.12 -13.25
CA VAL A 51 10.02 14.09 -12.21
C VAL A 51 10.05 14.70 -10.81
N LYS A 52 10.81 15.79 -10.62
CA LYS A 52 10.92 16.49 -9.34
C LYS A 52 9.61 17.20 -8.95
N ALA A 53 8.99 17.91 -9.89
CA ALA A 53 7.71 18.59 -9.65
C ALA A 53 6.59 17.58 -9.35
N LEU A 54 6.57 16.45 -10.07
CA LEU A 54 5.63 15.37 -9.81
C LEU A 54 5.85 14.74 -8.43
N GLY A 55 7.10 14.40 -8.09
CA GLY A 55 7.46 13.84 -6.78
C GLY A 55 7.01 14.75 -5.63
N LEU A 56 7.24 16.06 -5.77
CA LEU A 56 6.79 17.02 -4.76
C LEU A 56 5.27 17.12 -4.68
N THR A 57 4.57 17.13 -5.82
CA THR A 57 3.10 17.17 -5.86
C THR A 57 2.52 15.98 -5.07
N ILE A 58 3.10 14.80 -5.27
CA ILE A 58 2.73 13.57 -4.54
C ILE A 58 3.02 13.71 -3.05
N THR A 59 4.21 14.18 -2.68
CA THR A 59 4.57 14.43 -1.28
C THR A 59 3.60 15.39 -0.60
N THR A 60 3.22 16.48 -1.25
CA THR A 60 2.23 17.43 -0.73
C THR A 60 0.89 16.75 -0.46
N PHE A 61 0.42 15.88 -1.37
CA PHE A 61 -0.79 15.10 -1.14
C PHE A 61 -0.66 14.11 0.02
N LYS A 62 0.46 13.38 0.12
CA LYS A 62 0.73 12.46 1.23
C LYS A 62 0.75 13.19 2.57
N VAL A 63 1.41 14.34 2.65
CA VAL A 63 1.43 15.17 3.86
C VAL A 63 0.02 15.63 4.24
N GLN A 64 -0.77 16.07 3.25
CA GLN A 64 -2.17 16.44 3.49
C GLN A 64 -3.02 15.25 3.98
N GLU A 65 -2.77 14.03 3.48
CA GLU A 65 -3.42 12.80 3.91
C GLU A 65 -3.04 12.41 5.34
N LEU A 66 -1.74 12.40 5.66
CA LEU A 66 -1.21 12.12 7.01
C LEU A 66 -1.78 13.06 8.08
N LEU A 67 -1.95 14.34 7.72
CA LEU A 67 -2.51 15.35 8.61
C LEU A 67 -4.04 15.32 8.68
N GLY A 68 -4.70 14.42 7.93
CA GLY A 68 -6.16 14.31 7.89
C GLY A 68 -6.85 15.53 7.26
N THR A 69 -6.12 16.44 6.64
CA THR A 69 -6.69 17.68 6.04
C THR A 69 -7.58 17.37 4.84
N LEU A 70 -7.38 16.25 4.15
CA LEU A 70 -8.33 15.80 3.12
C LEU A 70 -9.67 15.40 3.75
N LEU A 71 -9.68 14.87 4.98
CA LEU A 71 -10.90 14.43 5.63
C LEU A 71 -11.84 15.59 5.96
N SER A 72 -11.34 16.80 6.18
CA SER A 72 -12.18 17.97 6.44
C SER A 72 -12.78 18.60 5.17
N LYS A 73 -12.31 18.23 3.98
CA LYS A 73 -12.77 18.82 2.71
C LYS A 73 -14.18 18.36 2.34
N SER A 74 -14.87 19.21 1.57
CA SER A 74 -16.19 18.92 1.02
C SER A 74 -16.15 17.73 0.05
N THR A 75 -17.30 17.08 -0.17
CA THR A 75 -17.41 15.98 -1.13
C THR A 75 -17.05 16.41 -2.56
N THR A 76 -17.46 17.62 -2.96
CA THR A 76 -17.14 18.20 -4.27
C THR A 76 -15.64 18.47 -4.44
N ASP A 77 -14.97 18.91 -3.39
CA ASP A 77 -13.52 19.12 -3.42
C ASP A 77 -12.76 17.80 -3.52
N LEU A 78 -13.19 16.78 -2.78
CA LEU A 78 -12.58 15.45 -2.84
C LEU A 78 -12.71 14.83 -4.23
N GLN A 79 -13.87 14.95 -4.88
CA GLN A 79 -14.05 14.52 -6.27
C GLN A 79 -13.09 15.25 -7.22
N ARG A 80 -12.97 16.57 -7.08
CA ARG A 80 -12.07 17.40 -7.89
C ARG A 80 -10.61 17.00 -7.69
N ILE A 81 -10.21 16.72 -6.44
CA ILE A 81 -8.86 16.26 -6.11
C ILE A 81 -8.59 14.89 -6.73
N ALA A 82 -9.48 13.92 -6.56
CA ALA A 82 -9.34 12.57 -7.13
C ALA A 82 -9.22 12.62 -8.67
N LYS A 83 -10.09 13.40 -9.33
CA LYS A 83 -10.01 13.63 -10.77
C LYS A 83 -8.67 14.27 -11.17
N GLY A 84 -8.24 15.30 -10.43
CA GLY A 84 -6.95 15.97 -10.66
C GLY A 84 -5.75 15.03 -10.51
N MET A 85 -5.77 14.10 -9.56
CA MET A 85 -4.72 13.08 -9.41
C MET A 85 -4.64 12.16 -10.63
N VAL A 86 -5.79 11.66 -11.12
CA VAL A 86 -5.84 10.81 -12.33
C VAL A 86 -5.41 11.58 -13.58
N GLU A 87 -5.82 12.83 -13.74
CA GLU A 87 -5.39 13.69 -14.85
C GLU A 87 -3.88 13.96 -14.80
N THR A 88 -3.33 14.20 -13.60
CA THR A 88 -1.89 14.42 -13.39
C THR A 88 -1.10 13.15 -13.72
N PHE A 89 -1.60 11.98 -13.32
CA PHE A 89 -1.04 10.69 -13.71
C PHE A 89 -0.98 10.55 -15.23
N TYR A 90 -2.10 10.79 -15.92
CA TYR A 90 -2.18 10.66 -17.38
C TYR A 90 -1.21 11.59 -18.11
N LYS A 91 -1.13 12.86 -17.69
CA LYS A 91 -0.22 13.86 -18.28
C LYS A 91 1.26 13.50 -18.12
N ASN A 92 1.62 12.86 -17.01
CA ASN A 92 2.99 12.51 -16.68
C ASN A 92 3.39 11.08 -17.10
N LEU A 93 2.47 10.32 -17.69
CA LEU A 93 2.74 8.97 -18.19
C LEU A 93 3.96 8.89 -19.14
N PRO A 94 4.20 9.85 -20.05
CA PRO A 94 5.36 9.81 -20.95
C PRO A 94 6.71 9.85 -20.22
N LEU A 95 6.78 10.42 -19.00
CA LEU A 95 8.03 10.50 -18.22
C LEU A 95 8.60 9.13 -17.86
N SER A 96 7.75 8.10 -17.87
CA SER A 96 8.12 6.75 -17.46
C SER A 96 8.22 5.77 -18.64
N ARG A 97 8.24 6.26 -19.89
CA ARG A 97 8.20 5.39 -21.08
C ARG A 97 9.40 4.46 -21.18
N ASP A 98 10.57 4.94 -20.78
CA ASP A 98 11.85 4.23 -20.93
C ASP A 98 12.23 3.40 -19.69
N LEU A 99 11.38 3.40 -18.64
CA LEU A 99 11.60 2.60 -17.43
C LEU A 99 11.26 1.13 -17.66
N ASP A 100 12.02 0.25 -17.00
CA ASP A 100 11.78 -1.18 -17.03
C ASP A 100 10.34 -1.49 -16.54
N PRO A 101 9.63 -2.47 -17.14
CA PRO A 101 8.30 -2.89 -16.69
C PRO A 101 8.20 -3.28 -15.21
N GLN A 102 9.30 -3.71 -14.59
CA GLN A 102 9.40 -4.07 -13.18
C GLN A 102 9.72 -2.90 -12.26
N GLU A 103 10.20 -1.78 -12.81
CA GLU A 103 10.48 -0.58 -12.03
C GLU A 103 9.20 0.20 -11.69
N SER A 104 9.20 0.80 -10.51
CA SER A 104 8.13 1.70 -10.08
C SER A 104 8.03 2.89 -11.01
N MET A 105 6.80 3.22 -11.38
CA MET A 105 6.52 4.31 -12.31
C MET A 105 6.45 5.64 -11.58
N HIS A 106 6.91 6.72 -12.21
CA HIS A 106 6.69 8.05 -11.66
C HIS A 106 5.19 8.34 -11.59
N GLY A 107 4.69 8.66 -10.39
CA GLY A 107 3.28 8.97 -10.18
C GLY A 107 2.36 7.78 -9.94
N GLU A 108 2.88 6.55 -9.81
CA GLU A 108 2.04 5.37 -9.49
C GLU A 108 1.17 5.58 -8.23
N GLU A 109 1.70 6.27 -7.24
CA GLU A 109 0.99 6.55 -5.98
C GLU A 109 -0.25 7.44 -6.18
N LEU A 110 -0.35 8.21 -7.27
CA LEU A 110 -1.51 9.07 -7.54
C LEU A 110 -2.80 8.25 -7.71
N LEU A 111 -2.73 7.08 -8.36
CA LEU A 111 -3.92 6.27 -8.59
C LEU A 111 -4.39 5.57 -7.32
N SER A 112 -3.45 5.14 -6.45
CA SER A 112 -3.82 4.56 -5.15
C SER A 112 -4.43 5.62 -4.23
N MET A 113 -3.84 6.83 -4.17
CA MET A 113 -4.41 7.95 -3.42
C MET A 113 -5.79 8.35 -3.95
N ALA A 114 -5.97 8.43 -5.28
CA ALA A 114 -7.27 8.71 -5.88
C ALA A 114 -8.32 7.65 -5.52
N SER A 115 -7.94 6.37 -5.59
CA SER A 115 -8.80 5.25 -5.18
C SER A 115 -9.21 5.36 -3.70
N ASN A 116 -8.28 5.70 -2.81
CA ASN A 116 -8.57 5.92 -1.39
C ASN A 116 -9.58 7.06 -1.18
N ILE A 117 -9.44 8.18 -1.90
CA ILE A 117 -10.40 9.29 -1.84
C ILE A 117 -11.78 8.86 -2.32
N LEU A 118 -11.86 8.10 -3.40
CA LEU A 118 -13.14 7.58 -3.92
C LEU A 118 -13.81 6.62 -2.93
N VAL A 119 -13.04 5.76 -2.25
CA VAL A 119 -13.53 4.92 -1.16
C VAL A 119 -14.04 5.77 0.00
N GLN A 120 -13.35 6.85 0.38
CA GLN A 120 -13.84 7.79 1.41
C GLN A 120 -15.14 8.48 0.98
N LEU A 121 -15.26 8.88 -0.29
CA LEU A 121 -16.50 9.44 -0.84
C LEU A 121 -17.66 8.44 -0.76
N PHE A 122 -17.42 7.16 -1.05
CA PHE A 122 -18.39 6.10 -0.84
C PHE A 122 -18.83 6.02 0.63
N TRP A 123 -17.90 6.06 1.59
CA TRP A 123 -18.26 6.00 3.02
C TRP A 123 -19.12 7.18 3.48
N ARG A 124 -18.91 8.38 2.90
CA ARG A 124 -19.71 9.59 3.22
C ARG A 124 -21.07 9.62 2.56
N THR A 125 -21.13 9.24 1.29
CA THR A 125 -22.33 9.42 0.45
C THR A 125 -23.17 8.15 0.29
N ARG A 126 -22.57 6.99 0.56
CA ARG A 126 -23.11 5.66 0.27
C ARG A 126 -23.42 5.40 -1.21
N ASN A 127 -22.88 6.22 -2.11
CA ASN A 127 -23.02 6.00 -3.55
C ASN A 127 -22.01 4.96 -4.04
N LEU A 128 -22.51 3.79 -4.46
CA LEU A 128 -21.72 2.68 -5.01
C LEU A 128 -20.91 3.07 -6.25
N GLY A 129 -21.33 4.11 -6.98
CA GLY A 129 -20.59 4.62 -8.15
C GLY A 129 -19.13 4.94 -7.82
N TYR A 130 -18.84 5.53 -6.66
CA TYR A 130 -17.46 5.83 -6.28
C TYR A 130 -16.61 4.59 -6.03
N LEU A 131 -17.22 3.51 -5.53
CA LEU A 131 -16.51 2.26 -5.30
C LEU A 131 -16.17 1.58 -6.64
N LEU A 132 -17.08 1.66 -7.61
CA LEU A 132 -16.83 1.20 -8.98
C LEU A 132 -15.75 2.05 -9.67
N GLU A 133 -15.81 3.38 -9.53
CA GLU A 133 -14.75 4.28 -10.03
C GLU A 133 -13.40 3.95 -9.38
N ALA A 134 -13.36 3.69 -8.07
CA ALA A 134 -12.14 3.30 -7.36
C ALA A 134 -11.51 2.02 -7.94
N VAL A 135 -12.34 1.03 -8.27
CA VAL A 135 -11.91 -0.20 -8.96
C VAL A 135 -11.41 0.12 -10.37
N LEU A 136 -12.16 0.89 -11.15
CA LEU A 136 -11.79 1.25 -12.53
C LEU A 136 -10.46 1.99 -12.62
N VAL A 137 -10.20 2.91 -11.68
CA VAL A 137 -8.93 3.65 -11.61
C VAL A 137 -7.75 2.71 -11.37
N LEU A 138 -7.89 1.74 -10.47
CA LEU A 138 -6.82 0.77 -10.17
C LEU A 138 -6.62 -0.25 -11.29
N GLU A 139 -7.70 -0.75 -11.87
CA GLU A 139 -7.66 -1.63 -13.06
C GLU A 139 -6.99 -0.92 -14.24
N PHE A 140 -7.33 0.35 -14.48
CA PHE A 140 -6.66 1.18 -15.46
C PHE A 140 -5.16 1.27 -15.16
N GLY A 141 -4.78 1.55 -13.92
CA GLY A 141 -3.38 1.55 -13.48
C GLY A 141 -2.65 0.24 -13.80
N LEU A 142 -3.31 -0.90 -13.60
CA LEU A 142 -2.76 -2.22 -13.91
C LEU A 142 -2.67 -2.55 -15.41
N THR A 143 -3.52 -1.96 -16.25
CA THR A 143 -3.37 -2.06 -17.71
C THR A 143 -2.11 -1.35 -18.19
N VAL A 144 -1.73 -0.25 -17.53
CA VAL A 144 -0.51 0.52 -17.80
C VAL A 144 0.72 -0.17 -17.20
N ARG A 145 0.69 -0.53 -15.90
CA ARG A 145 1.79 -1.20 -15.18
C ARG A 145 1.28 -2.40 -14.39
N LYS A 146 1.62 -3.60 -14.86
CA LYS A 146 1.10 -4.88 -14.34
C LYS A 146 1.63 -5.29 -12.95
N HIS A 147 2.77 -4.75 -12.54
CA HIS A 147 3.51 -5.23 -11.37
C HIS A 147 3.27 -4.41 -10.09
N VAL A 148 2.41 -3.39 -10.13
CA VAL A 148 2.13 -2.54 -8.98
C VAL A 148 1.33 -3.32 -7.93
N TRP A 149 1.98 -3.68 -6.84
CA TRP A 149 1.40 -4.51 -5.79
C TRP A 149 0.35 -3.76 -4.97
N GLN A 150 0.51 -2.44 -4.76
CA GLN A 150 -0.46 -1.66 -3.99
C GLN A 150 -1.85 -1.74 -4.62
N TYR A 151 -1.93 -1.60 -5.96
CA TYR A 151 -3.20 -1.70 -6.68
C TYR A 151 -3.84 -3.07 -6.53
N LYS A 152 -3.03 -4.14 -6.67
CA LYS A 152 -3.51 -5.51 -6.54
C LYS A 152 -4.08 -5.78 -5.16
N ILE A 153 -3.38 -5.37 -4.09
CA ILE A 153 -3.88 -5.55 -2.71
C ILE A 153 -5.17 -4.75 -2.52
N THR A 154 -5.22 -3.48 -2.93
CA THR A 154 -6.44 -2.68 -2.80
C THR A 154 -7.61 -3.28 -3.59
N LEU A 155 -7.37 -3.78 -4.81
CA LEU A 155 -8.39 -4.49 -5.60
C LEU A 155 -8.88 -5.76 -4.92
N VAL A 156 -8.00 -6.54 -4.28
CA VAL A 156 -8.41 -7.70 -3.47
C VAL A 156 -9.45 -7.28 -2.43
N HIS A 157 -9.18 -6.20 -1.67
CA HIS A 157 -10.11 -5.69 -0.67
C HIS A 157 -11.42 -5.17 -1.27
N LEU A 158 -11.34 -4.37 -2.34
CA LEU A 158 -12.52 -3.79 -3.00
C LEU A 158 -13.42 -4.86 -3.61
N TYR A 159 -12.86 -5.83 -4.34
CA TYR A 159 -13.64 -6.92 -4.93
C TYR A 159 -14.24 -7.83 -3.86
N SER A 160 -13.49 -8.13 -2.81
CA SER A 160 -14.04 -8.92 -1.71
C SER A 160 -15.17 -8.20 -0.99
N TYR A 161 -15.07 -6.88 -0.80
CA TYR A 161 -16.15 -6.07 -0.22
C TYR A 161 -17.40 -6.07 -1.12
N LEU A 162 -17.21 -6.02 -2.44
CA LEU A 162 -18.29 -6.14 -3.43
C LEU A 162 -18.86 -7.56 -3.58
N GLY A 163 -18.30 -8.56 -2.90
CA GLY A 163 -18.69 -9.97 -3.00
C GLY A 163 -18.15 -10.69 -4.25
N ALA A 164 -17.32 -10.02 -5.07
CA ALA A 164 -16.69 -10.58 -6.25
C ALA A 164 -15.40 -11.37 -5.92
N LEU A 165 -15.51 -12.32 -5.00
CA LEU A 165 -14.38 -13.10 -4.49
C LEU A 165 -13.53 -13.81 -5.56
N PRO A 166 -14.08 -14.36 -6.66
CA PRO A 166 -13.25 -14.94 -7.72
C PRO A 166 -12.28 -13.94 -8.36
N LEU A 167 -12.68 -12.67 -8.50
CA LEU A 167 -11.82 -11.61 -9.02
C LEU A 167 -10.77 -11.19 -7.99
N ALA A 168 -11.17 -11.08 -6.72
CA ALA A 168 -10.24 -10.83 -5.62
C ALA A 168 -9.15 -11.93 -5.56
N HIS A 169 -9.57 -13.20 -5.61
CA HIS A 169 -8.67 -14.35 -5.62
C HIS A 169 -7.69 -14.32 -6.81
N ARG A 170 -8.18 -13.97 -8.01
CA ARG A 170 -7.32 -13.83 -9.20
C ARG A 170 -6.21 -12.80 -8.98
N TRP A 171 -6.55 -11.63 -8.44
CA TRP A 171 -5.56 -10.60 -8.14
C TRP A 171 -4.58 -11.02 -7.05
N TYR A 172 -5.07 -11.71 -6.01
CA TYR A 172 -4.23 -12.28 -4.97
C TYR A 172 -3.22 -13.30 -5.52
N VAL A 173 -3.65 -14.24 -6.37
CA VAL A 173 -2.74 -15.21 -7.01
C VAL A 173 -1.66 -14.50 -7.84
N SER A 174 -2.00 -13.39 -8.50
CA SER A 174 -1.04 -12.59 -9.28
C SER A 174 0.02 -11.85 -8.46
N LEU A 175 -0.10 -11.82 -7.12
CA LEU A 175 0.93 -11.31 -6.21
C LEU A 175 2.04 -12.33 -5.96
N GLU A 176 1.84 -13.60 -6.35
CA GLU A 176 2.80 -14.69 -6.14
C GLU A 176 3.31 -14.81 -4.69
N VAL A 177 2.40 -14.73 -3.73
CA VAL A 177 2.69 -14.83 -2.29
C VAL A 177 3.35 -16.19 -1.97
N LYS A 178 4.59 -16.16 -1.47
CA LYS A 178 5.42 -17.34 -1.16
C LYS A 178 6.11 -17.20 0.19
N ASN A 179 6.48 -18.33 0.81
CA ASN A 179 7.26 -18.41 2.05
C ASN A 179 6.65 -17.57 3.18
N ILE A 180 7.44 -16.73 3.84
CA ILE A 180 6.98 -15.87 4.94
C ILE A 180 5.86 -14.89 4.54
N LEU A 181 5.71 -14.59 3.24
CA LEU A 181 4.59 -13.76 2.78
C LEU A 181 3.25 -14.49 2.92
N LEU A 182 3.24 -15.83 2.92
CA LEU A 182 2.03 -16.60 3.22
C LEU A 182 1.55 -16.31 4.65
N GLU A 183 2.46 -16.04 5.58
CA GLU A 183 2.09 -15.60 6.93
C GLU A 183 1.67 -14.13 6.98
N SER A 184 2.41 -13.24 6.30
CA SER A 184 2.22 -11.80 6.48
C SER A 184 1.20 -11.16 5.54
N VAL A 185 0.84 -11.79 4.42
CA VAL A 185 0.01 -11.18 3.35
C VAL A 185 -1.32 -11.93 3.13
N SER A 186 -1.38 -13.23 3.41
CA SER A 186 -2.59 -14.03 3.15
C SER A 186 -3.82 -13.57 3.93
N HIS A 187 -3.65 -12.88 5.06
CA HIS A 187 -4.74 -12.27 5.83
C HIS A 187 -5.62 -11.31 4.99
N HIS A 188 -5.14 -10.78 3.87
CA HIS A 188 -5.93 -9.93 2.98
C HIS A 188 -7.07 -10.64 2.25
N ILE A 189 -7.01 -11.97 2.09
CA ILE A 189 -8.01 -12.74 1.33
C ILE A 189 -8.56 -13.93 2.12
N LEU A 190 -7.75 -14.53 2.99
CA LEU A 190 -8.04 -15.80 3.63
C LEU A 190 -9.32 -15.78 4.49
N PRO A 191 -9.62 -14.76 5.31
CA PRO A 191 -10.85 -14.75 6.12
C PRO A 191 -12.12 -14.78 5.27
N GLN A 192 -12.12 -14.05 4.16
CA GLN A 192 -13.25 -13.98 3.24
C GLN A 192 -13.40 -15.29 2.46
N MET A 193 -12.29 -15.90 2.03
CA MET A 193 -12.29 -17.19 1.34
C MET A 193 -12.79 -18.33 2.25
N LEU A 194 -12.37 -18.36 3.52
CA LEU A 194 -12.84 -19.33 4.51
C LEU A 194 -14.34 -19.22 4.78
N SER A 195 -14.89 -18.01 4.72
CA SER A 195 -16.32 -17.74 4.92
C SER A 195 -17.16 -17.94 3.65
N SER A 196 -16.53 -18.29 2.52
CA SER A 196 -17.18 -18.35 1.21
C SER A 196 -17.44 -19.79 0.76
N PRO A 197 -18.38 -20.01 -0.19
CA PRO A 197 -18.61 -21.32 -0.78
C PRO A 197 -17.51 -21.78 -1.76
N PHE A 198 -16.45 -20.99 -1.98
CA PHE A 198 -15.37 -21.28 -2.93
C PHE A 198 -14.35 -22.29 -2.38
N LEU A 199 -14.83 -23.49 -2.03
CA LEU A 199 -14.08 -24.50 -1.28
C LEU A 199 -12.78 -24.94 -1.98
N GLN A 200 -12.78 -25.07 -3.30
CA GLN A 200 -11.60 -25.55 -4.03
C GLN A 200 -10.44 -24.57 -3.95
N GLN A 201 -10.71 -23.29 -4.21
CA GLN A 201 -9.72 -22.22 -4.17
C GLN A 201 -9.23 -21.99 -2.72
N THR A 202 -10.16 -21.99 -1.77
CA THR A 202 -9.83 -21.91 -0.34
C THR A 202 -8.94 -23.07 0.08
N ALA A 203 -9.28 -24.30 -0.30
CA ALA A 203 -8.48 -25.49 0.02
C ALA A 203 -7.06 -25.42 -0.56
N SER A 204 -6.89 -24.89 -1.78
CA SER A 204 -5.53 -24.69 -2.33
C SER A 204 -4.70 -23.70 -1.51
N LEU A 205 -5.28 -22.55 -1.14
CA LEU A 205 -4.58 -21.54 -0.34
C LEU A 205 -4.21 -22.07 1.04
N VAL A 206 -5.15 -22.75 1.70
CA VAL A 206 -4.95 -23.40 2.99
C VAL A 206 -3.85 -24.46 2.91
N LYS A 207 -3.87 -25.30 1.87
CA LYS A 207 -2.88 -26.35 1.68
C LYS A 207 -1.47 -25.78 1.50
N ASP A 208 -1.31 -24.73 0.70
CA ASP A 208 -0.01 -24.10 0.47
C ASP A 208 0.50 -23.43 1.75
N TYR A 209 -0.39 -22.78 2.52
CA TYR A 209 -0.04 -22.21 3.82
C TYR A 209 0.37 -23.27 4.86
N LEU A 210 -0.40 -24.36 4.98
CA LEU A 210 -0.06 -25.46 5.89
C LEU A 210 1.26 -26.14 5.52
N ARG A 211 1.52 -26.33 4.22
CA ARG A 211 2.81 -26.85 3.74
C ARG A 211 3.96 -25.95 4.20
N PHE A 212 3.84 -24.64 4.00
CA PHE A 212 4.84 -23.69 4.48
C PHE A 212 5.09 -23.80 6.00
N MET A 213 4.02 -23.91 6.79
CA MET A 213 4.13 -24.06 8.24
C MET A 213 4.82 -25.37 8.63
N ASP A 214 4.44 -26.49 8.02
CA ASP A 214 5.06 -27.80 8.28
C ASP A 214 6.54 -27.81 7.92
N ASP A 215 6.91 -27.23 6.78
CA ASP A 215 8.29 -27.15 6.32
C ASP A 215 9.13 -26.26 7.25
N HIS A 216 8.60 -25.09 7.63
CA HIS A 216 9.25 -24.22 8.62
C HIS A 216 9.45 -24.92 9.98
N LEU A 217 8.45 -25.66 10.46
CA LEU A 217 8.55 -26.36 11.74
C LEU A 217 9.64 -27.43 11.73
N LYS A 218 9.81 -28.15 10.62
CA LYS A 218 10.91 -29.11 10.44
C LYS A 218 12.27 -28.40 10.42
N GLU A 219 12.41 -27.39 9.58
CA GLU A 219 13.68 -26.66 9.41
C GLU A 219 14.11 -25.87 10.64
N SER A 220 13.15 -25.39 11.45
CA SER A 220 13.43 -24.59 12.65
C SER A 220 14.34 -25.30 13.65
N ALA A 221 14.24 -26.62 13.78
CA ALA A 221 15.08 -27.39 14.70
C ALA A 221 16.54 -27.45 14.21
N ASP A 222 16.72 -27.66 12.90
CA ASP A 222 18.04 -27.74 12.27
C ASP A 222 18.76 -26.38 12.29
N LEU A 223 18.04 -25.30 12.00
CA LEU A 223 18.56 -23.92 12.09
C LEU A 223 19.02 -23.58 13.52
N THR A 224 18.29 -24.04 14.53
CA THR A 224 18.66 -23.84 15.94
C THR A 224 19.95 -24.59 16.28
N CYS A 225 20.06 -25.86 15.87
CA CYS A 225 21.27 -26.67 16.04
C CYS A 225 22.48 -26.06 15.31
N LEU A 226 22.28 -25.55 14.09
CA LEU A 226 23.30 -24.89 13.28
C LEU A 226 23.84 -23.63 13.97
N ALA A 227 22.96 -22.79 14.51
CA ALA A 227 23.36 -21.59 15.24
C ALA A 227 24.24 -21.89 16.46
N TYR A 228 23.94 -22.98 17.20
CA TYR A 228 24.81 -23.47 18.28
C TYR A 228 26.19 -23.91 17.76
N ARG A 229 26.25 -24.67 16.65
CA ARG A 229 27.52 -25.12 16.05
C ARG A 229 28.41 -23.95 15.63
N HIS A 230 27.81 -22.90 15.07
CA HIS A 230 28.51 -21.67 14.67
C HIS A 230 28.71 -20.67 15.81
N ARG A 231 28.42 -21.05 17.07
CA ARG A 231 28.58 -20.20 18.27
C ARG A 231 27.83 -18.86 18.18
N THR A 232 26.74 -18.82 17.41
CA THR A 232 25.91 -17.62 17.23
C THR A 232 24.72 -17.68 18.19
N TYR A 233 25.00 -17.60 19.49
CA TYR A 233 24.00 -17.86 20.54
C TYR A 233 22.84 -16.85 20.56
N SER A 234 23.07 -15.60 20.15
CA SER A 234 22.00 -14.60 20.03
C SER A 234 20.91 -15.02 19.04
N LYS A 235 21.28 -15.67 17.92
CA LYS A 235 20.32 -16.13 16.90
C LYS A 235 19.48 -17.31 17.34
N VAL A 236 19.97 -18.14 18.26
CA VAL A 236 19.17 -19.22 18.86
C VAL A 236 17.92 -18.64 19.54
N ILE A 237 18.08 -17.57 20.31
CA ILE A 237 16.96 -16.91 21.01
C ILE A 237 15.96 -16.36 19.99
N GLU A 238 16.45 -15.67 18.96
CA GLU A 238 15.61 -15.13 17.88
C GLU A 238 14.84 -16.23 17.14
N PHE A 239 15.47 -17.37 16.82
CA PHE A 239 14.81 -18.49 16.13
C PHE A 239 13.72 -19.14 16.98
N VAL A 240 13.96 -19.33 18.28
CA VAL A 240 12.95 -19.86 19.19
C VAL A 240 11.77 -18.88 19.31
N GLN A 241 12.05 -17.59 19.44
CA GLN A 241 11.01 -16.56 19.48
C GLN A 241 10.20 -16.51 18.17
N PHE A 242 10.88 -16.56 17.03
CA PHE A 242 10.24 -16.54 15.71
C PHE A 242 9.33 -17.77 15.51
N LYS A 243 9.83 -18.96 15.82
CA LYS A 243 9.04 -20.20 15.80
C LYS A 243 7.79 -20.09 16.68
N ASN A 244 7.95 -19.62 17.92
CA ASN A 244 6.83 -19.46 18.85
C ASN A 244 5.80 -18.44 18.33
N ARG A 245 6.24 -17.36 17.69
CA ARG A 245 5.33 -16.37 17.07
C ARG A 245 4.54 -16.98 15.93
N LEU A 246 5.18 -17.73 15.03
CA LEU A 246 4.51 -18.40 13.92
C LEU A 246 3.51 -19.46 14.40
N GLN A 247 3.87 -20.28 15.39
CA GLN A 247 2.97 -21.31 15.93
C GLN A 247 1.73 -20.74 16.65
N ARG A 248 1.80 -19.48 17.10
CA ARG A 248 0.72 -18.80 17.81
C ARG A 248 0.05 -17.73 16.94
N SER A 249 0.31 -17.73 15.64
CA SER A 249 -0.29 -16.73 14.78
C SER A 249 -1.78 -16.97 14.61
N MET A 250 -2.53 -15.88 14.52
CA MET A 250 -3.98 -15.96 14.32
C MET A 250 -4.32 -16.62 12.99
N GLN A 251 -3.47 -16.45 11.98
CA GLN A 251 -3.67 -17.07 10.69
C GLN A 251 -3.51 -18.59 10.75
N TYR A 252 -2.52 -19.08 11.49
CA TYR A 252 -2.34 -20.50 11.72
C TYR A 252 -3.50 -21.11 12.50
N LEU A 253 -3.98 -20.41 13.53
CA LEU A 253 -5.12 -20.85 14.32
C LEU A 253 -6.44 -20.85 13.53
N ALA A 254 -6.59 -19.98 12.53
CA ALA A 254 -7.80 -19.91 11.70
C ALA A 254 -7.91 -21.03 10.66
N VAL A 255 -6.77 -21.64 10.30
CA VAL A 255 -6.68 -22.66 9.25
C VAL A 255 -6.61 -24.09 9.83
N LYS A 256 -6.20 -24.21 11.09
CA LYS A 256 -6.09 -25.47 11.81
C LYS A 256 -7.43 -25.96 12.34
#